data_AF-A0A538AW12-F1
#
_entry.id   AF-A0A538AW12-F1
#
_cell.length_a   1.000
_cell.length_b   1.000
_cell.length_c   1.000
_cell.angle_alpha   90.00
_cell.angle_beta   90.00
_cell.angle_gamma   90.00
#
_symmetry.space_group_name_H-M   'P 1'
#
loop_
_entity.id
_entity.type
_entity.pdbx_description
1 polymer ?
#
loop_
_entity_poly.entity_id
_entity_poly.type
_entity_poly.pdbx_seq_one_letter_code
_entity_poly.pdbx_strand_id
1 'polypeptide(L)'
;MGVIGGDPASWTSGRQVHGAETARVDGERKGAGADSPETTLPGIDALWTDEPGVVLAVLIADCVPVLLVDPAARRIATVHAGWRGMTSGVIEATVRAMGGAPSALMAFIGPSIGPCCYEVGDDVAEPARAA
;
A
#
# COMPACT_ATOMS: atom_id res chain seq x y z
N MET A 1 13.70 20.55 -3.40
CA MET A 1 13.60 19.32 -2.60
C MET A 1 12.44 19.52 -1.63
N GLY A 2 11.37 18.73 -1.76
CA GLY A 2 10.16 18.89 -0.93
C GLY A 2 10.39 18.51 0.53
N VAL A 3 9.39 18.76 1.38
CA VAL A 3 9.43 18.56 2.85
C VAL A 3 9.77 17.12 3.26
N ILE A 4 9.51 16.14 2.40
CA ILE A 4 9.62 14.70 2.69
C ILE A 4 10.88 14.09 2.03
N GLY A 5 11.68 14.89 1.31
CA GLY A 5 12.71 14.37 0.41
C GLY A 5 12.11 13.68 -0.82
N GLY A 6 12.93 13.44 -1.85
CA GLY A 6 12.45 12.89 -3.13
C GLY A 6 11.98 13.96 -4.13
N ASP A 7 11.99 13.58 -5.41
CA ASP A 7 11.50 14.37 -6.52
C ASP A 7 9.97 14.22 -6.61
N PRO A 8 9.16 15.29 -6.58
CA PRO A 8 7.71 15.21 -6.79
C PRO A 8 7.31 14.38 -8.02
N ALA A 9 8.10 14.42 -9.09
CA ALA A 9 7.83 13.66 -10.31
C ALA A 9 8.02 12.14 -10.14
N SER A 10 8.60 11.66 -9.02
CA SER A 10 8.76 10.23 -8.74
C SER A 10 7.71 9.65 -7.80
N TRP A 11 6.75 10.45 -7.36
CA TRP A 11 5.62 10.00 -6.55
C TRP A 11 4.72 9.12 -7.38
N THR A 12 4.50 7.90 -6.90
CA THR A 12 3.75 6.87 -7.60
C THR A 12 2.61 6.39 -6.73
N SER A 13 1.39 6.42 -7.27
CA SER A 13 0.17 5.97 -6.59
C SER A 13 -0.71 5.11 -7.49
N GLY A 14 -1.53 4.27 -6.85
CA GLY A 14 -2.56 3.48 -7.50
C GLY A 14 -3.92 4.16 -7.48
N ARG A 15 -4.77 3.82 -8.45
CA ARG A 15 -6.22 4.06 -8.35
C ARG A 15 -6.77 3.02 -7.40
N GLN A 16 -6.77 3.37 -6.12
CA GLN A 16 -7.22 2.51 -5.03
C GLN A 16 -8.70 2.16 -5.20
N VAL A 17 -9.00 0.85 -5.25
CA VAL A 17 -10.37 0.32 -5.42
C VAL A 17 -10.80 -0.53 -4.23
N HIS A 18 -10.03 -0.48 -3.13
CA HIS A 18 -10.23 -1.31 -1.94
C HIS A 18 -10.11 -2.81 -2.23
N GLY A 19 -9.27 -3.17 -3.22
CA GLY A 19 -8.95 -4.55 -3.58
C GLY A 19 -7.69 -5.07 -2.90
N ALA A 20 -7.16 -6.16 -3.44
CA ALA A 20 -5.92 -6.81 -2.97
C ALA A 20 -4.81 -6.84 -4.03
N GLU A 21 -5.00 -6.14 -5.15
CA GLU A 21 -4.04 -6.11 -6.25
C GLU A 21 -2.83 -5.25 -5.90
N THR A 22 -1.66 -5.75 -6.32
CA THR A 22 -0.36 -5.15 -6.02
C THR A 22 0.42 -4.86 -7.30
N ALA A 23 1.25 -3.82 -7.29
CA ALA A 23 2.16 -3.53 -8.40
C ALA A 23 3.59 -3.27 -7.93
N ARG A 24 4.56 -3.91 -8.59
CA ARG A 24 5.95 -3.44 -8.58
C ARG A 24 6.02 -2.13 -9.35
N VAL A 25 6.69 -1.14 -8.77
CA VAL A 25 7.00 0.15 -9.40
C VAL A 25 8.47 0.16 -9.80
N ASP A 26 8.70 0.25 -11.09
CA ASP A 26 10.00 0.37 -11.73
C ASP A 26 10.11 1.72 -12.46
N GLY A 27 11.21 1.93 -13.17
CA GLY A 27 11.45 3.15 -13.96
C GLY A 27 10.33 3.51 -14.95
N GLU A 28 9.59 2.55 -15.51
CA GLU A 28 8.49 2.83 -16.44
C GLU A 28 7.22 3.30 -15.73
N ARG A 29 6.96 2.76 -14.53
CA ARG A 29 5.78 3.10 -13.72
C ARG A 29 6.00 4.27 -12.78
N LYS A 30 7.26 4.68 -12.57
CA LYS A 30 7.64 5.79 -11.69
C LYS A 30 6.94 7.08 -12.12
N GLY A 31 6.29 7.73 -11.17
CA GLY A 31 5.57 9.00 -11.40
C GLY A 31 4.10 8.84 -11.79
N ALA A 32 3.60 7.59 -11.93
CA ALA A 32 2.17 7.36 -12.17
C ALA A 32 1.33 7.96 -11.03
N GLY A 33 0.43 8.90 -11.34
CA GLY A 33 -0.34 9.63 -10.34
C GLY A 33 0.34 10.85 -9.73
N ALA A 34 1.57 11.22 -10.15
CA ALA A 34 2.28 12.41 -9.63
C ALA A 34 1.57 13.71 -10.00
N ASP A 35 1.17 13.85 -11.27
CA ASP A 35 0.60 15.10 -11.80
C ASP A 35 -0.93 15.08 -11.87
N SER A 36 -1.55 13.89 -11.94
CA SER A 36 -2.99 13.75 -12.16
C SER A 36 -3.52 12.37 -11.73
N PRO A 37 -4.71 12.28 -11.11
CA PRO A 37 -5.33 10.99 -10.75
C PRO A 37 -5.59 10.05 -11.93
N GLU A 38 -5.73 10.59 -13.15
CA GLU A 38 -5.96 9.85 -14.38
C GLU A 38 -4.77 8.99 -14.79
N THR A 39 -3.56 9.32 -14.34
CA THR A 39 -2.32 8.58 -14.65
C THR A 39 -1.93 7.57 -13.58
N THR A 40 -2.73 7.43 -12.53
CA THR A 40 -2.52 6.41 -11.48
C THR A 40 -2.58 4.99 -12.04
N LEU A 41 -1.88 4.06 -11.39
CA LEU A 41 -1.93 2.65 -11.77
C LEU A 41 -3.34 2.07 -11.51
N PRO A 42 -4.07 1.58 -12.52
CA PRO A 42 -5.48 1.24 -12.39
C PRO A 42 -5.69 0.03 -11.45
N GLY A 43 -6.57 0.19 -10.45
CA GLY A 43 -7.00 -0.90 -9.58
C GLY A 43 -5.94 -1.40 -8.61
N ILE A 44 -4.92 -0.59 -8.29
CA ILE A 44 -3.83 -0.97 -7.41
C ILE A 44 -4.03 -0.35 -6.02
N ASP A 45 -4.04 -1.20 -4.99
CA ASP A 45 -4.15 -0.81 -3.58
C ASP A 45 -2.83 -1.03 -2.81
N ALA A 46 -1.87 -1.77 -3.38
CA ALA A 46 -0.53 -1.92 -2.82
C ALA A 46 0.57 -1.71 -3.85
N LEU A 47 1.59 -0.94 -3.49
CA LEU A 47 2.74 -0.68 -4.33
C LEU A 47 4.00 -1.18 -3.64
N TRP A 48 4.94 -1.72 -4.39
CA TRP A 48 6.26 -2.06 -3.86
C TRP A 48 7.37 -1.76 -4.87
N THR A 49 8.59 -1.56 -4.39
CA THR A 49 9.75 -1.35 -5.26
C THR A 49 11.04 -1.84 -4.59
N ASP A 50 12.01 -2.20 -5.42
CA ASP A 50 13.43 -2.39 -5.10
C ASP A 50 14.33 -1.37 -5.82
N GLU A 51 13.73 -0.37 -6.48
CA GLU A 51 14.46 0.64 -7.24
C GLU A 51 14.62 1.95 -6.44
N PRO A 52 15.85 2.51 -6.36
CA PRO A 52 16.07 3.79 -5.72
C PRO A 52 15.43 4.94 -6.51
N GLY A 53 15.00 5.98 -5.80
CA GLY A 53 14.44 7.19 -6.41
C GLY A 53 12.95 7.09 -6.75
N VAL A 54 12.30 5.96 -6.48
CA VAL A 54 10.84 5.80 -6.51
C VAL A 54 10.26 6.22 -5.16
N VAL A 55 9.20 7.03 -5.16
CA VAL A 55 8.43 7.35 -3.96
C VAL A 55 7.06 6.69 -4.07
N LEU A 56 6.75 5.77 -3.16
CA LEU A 56 5.47 5.05 -3.13
C LEU A 56 4.46 5.80 -2.27
N ALA A 57 3.26 6.04 -2.79
CA ALA A 57 2.21 6.78 -2.11
C ALA A 57 0.88 6.03 -2.15
N VAL A 58 0.21 5.99 -0.99
CA VAL A 58 -1.18 5.56 -0.85
C VAL A 58 -1.96 6.70 -0.18
N LEU A 59 -3.18 6.96 -0.64
CA LEU A 59 -4.03 7.99 -0.09
C LEU A 59 -5.00 7.35 0.90
N ILE A 60 -5.12 7.92 2.10
CA ILE A 60 -5.98 7.38 3.15
C ILE A 60 -6.79 8.50 3.80
N ALA A 61 -7.99 8.13 4.20
CA ALA A 61 -8.77 8.75 5.26
C ALA A 61 -9.51 7.56 5.91
N ASP A 62 -9.17 7.26 7.16
CA ASP A 62 -9.64 6.12 7.96
C ASP A 62 -9.04 4.73 7.63
N CYS A 63 -8.90 4.35 6.36
CA CYS A 63 -8.30 3.05 6.00
C CYS A 63 -6.85 2.93 6.52
N VAL A 64 -6.39 1.69 6.78
CA VAL A 64 -5.09 1.44 7.43
C VAL A 64 -3.96 1.54 6.41
N PRO A 65 -3.03 2.51 6.51
CA PRO A 65 -1.81 2.49 5.72
C PRO A 65 -0.79 1.53 6.37
N VAL A 66 -0.27 0.58 5.60
CA VAL A 66 0.82 -0.32 6.06
C VAL A 66 2.06 -0.08 5.21
N LEU A 67 3.20 0.13 5.87
CA LEU A 67 4.51 0.13 5.23
C LEU A 67 5.20 -1.20 5.51
N LEU A 68 5.74 -1.83 4.47
CA LEU A 68 6.58 -3.02 4.61
C LEU A 68 7.99 -2.72 4.12
N VAL A 69 9.00 -3.20 4.84
CA VAL A 69 10.42 -2.96 4.51
C VAL A 69 11.21 -4.25 4.66
N ASP A 70 11.88 -4.66 3.58
CA ASP A 70 12.99 -5.62 3.62
C ASP A 70 14.31 -4.83 3.53
N PRO A 71 15.04 -4.64 4.65
CA PRO A 71 16.27 -3.87 4.63
C PRO A 71 17.41 -4.61 3.91
N ALA A 72 17.42 -5.94 3.90
CA ALA A 72 18.48 -6.73 3.28
C ALA A 72 18.33 -6.78 1.76
N ALA A 73 17.10 -7.00 1.28
CA ALA A 73 16.77 -7.00 -0.15
C ALA A 73 16.53 -5.58 -0.71
N ARG A 74 16.55 -4.55 0.14
CA ARG A 74 16.26 -3.14 -0.20
C ARG A 74 14.90 -2.96 -0.88
N ARG A 75 13.88 -3.65 -0.38
CA ARG A 75 12.51 -3.56 -0.87
C ARG A 75 11.65 -2.77 0.10
N ILE A 76 10.78 -1.94 -0.44
CA ILE A 76 9.76 -1.22 0.34
C ILE A 76 8.41 -1.42 -0.31
N ALA A 77 7.34 -1.36 0.49
CA ALA A 77 5.98 -1.33 0.01
C ALA A 77 5.12 -0.36 0.82
N THR A 78 4.09 0.18 0.17
CA THR A 78 3.01 0.93 0.79
C THR A 78 1.68 0.28 0.42
N VAL A 79 0.82 0.10 1.41
CA VAL A 79 -0.44 -0.64 1.25
C VAL A 79 -1.59 0.19 1.79
N HIS A 80 -2.62 0.36 0.97
CA HIS A 80 -3.94 0.81 1.37
C HIS A 80 -4.78 -0.39 1.82
N ALA A 81 -4.94 -0.54 3.13
CA ALA A 81 -5.70 -1.64 3.70
C ALA A 81 -7.02 -1.12 4.28
N GLY A 82 -8.03 -0.94 3.42
CA GLY A 82 -9.42 -0.86 3.85
C GLY A 82 -9.96 -2.25 4.22
N TRP A 83 -11.11 -2.33 4.89
CA TRP A 83 -11.65 -3.61 5.36
C TRP A 83 -11.79 -4.66 4.25
N ARG A 84 -12.25 -4.26 3.04
CA ARG A 84 -12.37 -5.15 1.87
C ARG A 84 -11.02 -5.68 1.41
N GLY A 85 -10.00 -4.82 1.36
CA GLY A 85 -8.65 -5.19 0.98
C GLY A 85 -8.02 -6.12 2.00
N MET A 86 -8.21 -5.85 3.30
CA MET A 86 -7.77 -6.73 4.38
C MET A 86 -8.40 -8.12 4.28
N THR A 87 -9.73 -8.21 4.17
CA THR A 87 -10.43 -9.50 4.08
C THR A 87 -10.12 -10.24 2.77
N SER A 88 -9.67 -9.53 1.74
CA SER A 88 -9.25 -10.12 0.45
C SER A 88 -7.75 -10.47 0.42
N GLY A 89 -7.01 -10.22 1.51
CA GLY A 89 -5.61 -10.62 1.66
C GLY A 89 -4.58 -9.69 1.00
N VAL A 90 -4.81 -8.36 1.01
CA VAL A 90 -3.88 -7.37 0.41
C VAL A 90 -2.49 -7.40 1.04
N ILE A 91 -2.38 -7.68 2.35
CA ILE A 91 -1.10 -7.75 3.05
C ILE A 91 -0.32 -8.98 2.59
N GLU A 92 -0.97 -10.14 2.55
CA GLU A 92 -0.39 -11.40 2.11
C GLU A 92 0.00 -11.35 0.63
N ALA A 93 -0.84 -10.71 -0.20
CA ALA A 93 -0.54 -10.46 -1.60
C ALA A 93 0.74 -9.61 -1.75
N THR A 94 0.86 -8.55 -0.94
CA THR A 94 2.03 -7.67 -0.96
C THR A 94 3.29 -8.38 -0.48
N VAL A 95 3.23 -9.13 0.63
CA VAL A 95 4.35 -9.92 1.16
C VAL A 95 4.82 -10.94 0.13
N ARG A 96 3.89 -11.66 -0.52
CA ARG A 96 4.24 -12.60 -1.61
C ARG A 96 4.87 -11.89 -2.80
N ALA A 97 4.36 -10.73 -3.18
CA ALA A 97 4.85 -9.97 -4.33
C ALA A 97 6.27 -9.41 -4.11
N MET A 98 6.57 -8.94 -2.90
CA MET A 98 7.92 -8.52 -2.51
C MET A 98 8.91 -9.70 -2.47
N GLY A 99 8.40 -10.92 -2.25
CA GLY A 99 9.20 -12.14 -2.13
C GLY A 99 10.09 -12.15 -0.88
N GLY A 100 10.92 -13.20 -0.76
CA GLY A 100 11.79 -13.40 0.41
C GLY A 100 11.06 -14.07 1.59
N ALA A 101 11.74 -14.13 2.73
CA ALA A 101 11.17 -14.70 3.95
C ALA A 101 10.31 -13.65 4.68
N PRO A 102 9.05 -13.93 5.02
CA PRO A 102 8.19 -12.98 5.76
C PRO A 102 8.82 -12.50 7.07
N SER A 103 9.63 -13.33 7.73
CA SER A 103 10.35 -12.99 8.96
C SER A 103 11.44 -11.93 8.78
N ALA A 104 11.82 -11.60 7.54
CA ALA A 104 12.78 -10.53 7.24
C ALA A 104 12.11 -9.17 7.08
N LEU A 105 10.77 -9.12 6.97
CA LEU A 105 10.03 -7.89 6.77
C LEU A 105 9.77 -7.18 8.10
N MET A 106 10.01 -5.87 8.10
CA MET A 106 9.48 -4.98 9.12
C MET A 106 8.16 -4.39 8.62
N ALA A 107 7.16 -4.32 9.49
CA ALA A 107 5.88 -3.71 9.19
C ALA A 107 5.64 -2.49 10.10
N PHE A 108 5.16 -1.39 9.52
CA PHE A 108 4.71 -0.21 10.24
C PHE A 108 3.24 0.03 9.92
N ILE A 109 2.41 0.07 10.96
CA ILE A 109 0.98 0.37 10.86
C ILE A 109 0.80 1.85 11.15
N GLY A 110 0.35 2.61 10.16
CA GLY A 110 0.18 4.06 10.31
C GLY A 110 -1.17 4.46 10.89
N PRO A 111 -1.36 5.78 11.13
CA PRO A 111 -2.61 6.32 11.66
C PRO A 111 -3.82 5.94 10.80
N SER A 112 -4.89 5.54 11.46
CA SER A 112 -6.12 5.04 10.85
C SER A 112 -7.28 5.12 11.86
N ILE A 113 -8.49 4.84 11.41
CA ILE A 113 -9.65 4.81 12.30
C ILE A 113 -9.49 3.67 13.33
N GLY A 114 -9.60 4.04 14.60
CA GLY A 114 -9.42 3.10 15.71
C GLY A 114 -10.73 2.40 16.12
N PRO A 115 -10.63 1.36 16.98
CA PRO A 115 -11.81 0.65 17.49
C PRO A 115 -12.74 1.54 18.33
N CYS A 116 -12.26 2.70 18.79
CA CYS A 116 -13.08 3.68 19.49
C CYS A 116 -14.12 4.38 18.59
N CYS A 117 -13.92 4.38 17.27
CA CYS A 117 -14.74 5.16 16.33
C CYS A 117 -15.16 4.37 15.08
N TYR A 118 -14.64 3.15 14.86
CA TYR A 118 -14.97 2.35 13.67
C TYR A 118 -16.13 1.38 13.95
N GLU A 119 -17.35 1.91 13.96
CA GLU A 119 -18.56 1.10 14.05
C GLU A 119 -18.87 0.42 12.71
N VAL A 120 -19.14 -0.88 12.74
CA VAL A 120 -19.39 -1.68 11.54
C VAL A 120 -20.54 -2.66 11.76
N GLY A 121 -21.23 -3.03 10.68
CA GLY A 121 -22.24 -4.09 10.68
C GLY A 121 -21.63 -5.48 10.51
N ASP A 122 -22.51 -6.49 10.54
CA ASP A 122 -22.12 -7.90 10.36
C ASP A 122 -21.52 -8.17 8.97
N ASP A 123 -21.88 -7.38 7.96
CA ASP A 123 -21.34 -7.45 6.60
C ASP A 123 -19.82 -7.19 6.54
N VAL A 124 -19.27 -6.51 7.54
CA VAL A 124 -17.83 -6.30 7.70
C VAL A 124 -17.26 -7.22 8.78
N ALA A 125 -17.97 -7.40 9.90
CA ALA A 125 -17.48 -8.14 11.05
C ALA A 125 -17.34 -9.65 10.78
N GLU A 126 -18.27 -10.27 10.03
CA GLU A 126 -18.19 -11.70 9.72
C GLU A 126 -17.02 -12.04 8.80
N PRO A 127 -16.82 -11.36 7.65
CA PRO A 127 -15.64 -11.61 6.81
C PRO A 127 -14.32 -11.40 7.55
N ALA A 128 -14.23 -10.37 8.41
CA ALA A 128 -13.03 -10.08 9.18
C ALA A 128 -12.69 -11.18 10.21
N ARG A 129 -13.69 -11.89 10.75
CA ARG A 129 -13.48 -13.03 11.65
C ARG A 129 -13.10 -14.32 10.94
N ALA A 130 -13.39 -14.42 9.64
CA ALA A 130 -13.14 -15.60 8.82
C ALA A 130 -11.82 -15.53 8.04
N ALA A 131 -11.20 -14.35 7.98
CA ALA A 131 -9.94 -14.08 7.30
C ALA A 131 -8.72 -14.70 8.02
#